data_AF-A0A6L2Q4Z2-F1
#
_entry.id   AF-A0A6L2Q4Z2-F1
#
_cell.length_a   1.000
_cell.length_b   1.000
_cell.length_c   1.000
_cell.angle_alpha   90.00
_cell.angle_beta   90.00
_cell.angle_gamma   90.00
#
_symmetry.space_group_name_H-M   'P 1'
#
loop_
_entity.id
_entity.type
_entity.pdbx_description
1 polymer ?
#
loop_
_entity_poly.entity_id
_entity_poly.type
_entity_poly.pdbx_seq_one_letter_code
_entity_poly.pdbx_strand_id
1 'polypeptide(L)'
;MRTPENFARFRTKFYVFDAVPQNFCHTWRLVPVVSRQHAVFVFIGRLGEDIYNARTLLLGIRYVNTALRRIDSEIDPAECQIWGPGLFPDQIVMPARYFYIQAVDKYKDKLTESPGDVFDIQITGSSSYKDCRVWINTLDRKDGSFIVRYKTYHTCHNFKIHVTYEGIHVGASPYIIKGPVYADGCYCPVKSVSDWLKQFGCRRTYNQINSDLEPFPHVNFTELRKTALQKFGHPGSMSICNYVVKDNQVYRKCYGQYVGFKMFLDAILLSLARKVYLPDMEILFNLGDWPLVSAVQKPHIPLFSWCGSDDTLDIVMPTYDITEATLECMGRVMLDMLSVQGNIDKKWDKKIEKAFWRGRDSRRERLKLIDIAREHPHLFNASLTNFFFFREEEKYYGPKEPHISFFKFFEYKYQVDIDGTVAAYRFPYLLAGDSLVFKQNSKYYEHFYKELEPWKHYVPFKRDLSDLVEKIQWAKSNDAEAQIIARTGQKFAQENLMPQDVFCYHAVLFKEWSNRLTEKVEVGGGMEHVAQPAPDKPYMDCNCHRSYKTDKVIGLNTRQEDLNIRDEL
;
A
#
# COMPACT_ATOMS: atom_id res chain seq x y z
N MET A 1 40.19 -67.92 0.37
CA MET A 1 39.71 -66.81 -0.48
C MET A 1 38.65 -66.03 0.30
N ARG A 2 38.82 -64.69 0.43
CA ARG A 2 37.82 -63.64 0.76
C ARG A 2 37.10 -63.73 2.12
N THR A 3 37.59 -63.03 3.15
CA THR A 3 37.26 -61.64 3.63
C THR A 3 36.03 -61.55 4.55
N PRO A 4 36.13 -60.88 5.73
CA PRO A 4 35.05 -60.70 6.70
C PRO A 4 34.54 -59.25 6.77
N GLU A 5 33.22 -58.98 6.76
CA GLU A 5 32.66 -57.70 7.27
C GLU A 5 31.21 -57.87 7.75
N ASN A 6 30.97 -57.61 9.05
CA ASN A 6 29.67 -57.21 9.58
C ASN A 6 29.90 -56.44 10.89
N PHE A 7 30.03 -55.12 10.79
CA PHE A 7 29.74 -54.21 11.89
C PHE A 7 29.19 -52.90 11.32
N ALA A 8 27.98 -52.55 11.74
CA ALA A 8 27.25 -51.35 11.33
C ALA A 8 28.03 -50.07 11.63
N ARG A 9 28.16 -49.19 10.63
CA ARG A 9 28.65 -47.81 10.80
C ARG A 9 27.49 -46.83 10.63
N PHE A 10 27.13 -46.18 11.74
CA PHE A 10 26.42 -44.90 11.75
C PHE A 10 27.22 -43.88 10.91
N ARG A 11 26.60 -43.28 9.89
CA ARG A 11 27.18 -42.16 9.13
C ARG A 11 26.85 -40.85 9.83
N THR A 12 27.80 -40.31 10.58
CA THR A 12 27.77 -38.91 11.05
C THR A 12 28.18 -38.01 9.88
N LYS A 13 27.33 -37.05 9.47
CA LYS A 13 27.70 -36.01 8.50
C LYS A 13 28.59 -34.96 9.20
N PHE A 14 29.79 -34.73 8.67
CA PHE A 14 30.63 -33.60 9.06
C PHE A 14 30.33 -32.41 8.14
N TYR A 15 30.14 -31.23 8.73
CA TYR A 15 30.17 -29.96 8.02
C TYR A 15 31.51 -29.28 8.30
N VAL A 16 32.30 -29.04 7.26
CA VAL A 16 33.54 -28.26 7.32
C VAL A 16 33.21 -26.86 6.82
N PHE A 17 33.46 -25.83 7.63
CA PHE A 17 33.42 -24.43 7.20
C PHE A 17 34.87 -23.98 6.92
N ASP A 18 35.19 -23.72 5.67
CA ASP A 18 36.47 -23.15 5.25
C ASP A 18 36.41 -21.61 5.32
N ALA A 19 37.34 -21.01 6.08
CA ALA A 19 38.20 -19.89 5.69
C ALA A 19 38.82 -19.19 6.92
N VAL A 20 40.05 -19.59 7.30
CA VAL A 20 40.99 -18.72 8.05
C VAL A 20 42.38 -18.88 7.42
N PRO A 21 43.16 -17.80 7.20
CA PRO A 21 44.41 -17.87 6.43
C PRO A 21 45.48 -18.69 7.14
N GLN A 22 46.31 -19.37 6.34
CA GLN A 22 47.51 -20.10 6.77
C GLN A 22 48.44 -19.20 7.58
N ASN A 23 48.56 -19.46 8.88
CA ASN A 23 49.79 -19.42 9.68
C ASN A 23 49.36 -19.52 11.16
N PHE A 24 49.47 -20.69 11.78
CA PHE A 24 49.77 -20.91 13.20
C PHE A 24 49.68 -22.42 13.48
N CYS A 25 50.82 -23.05 13.71
CA CYS A 25 50.91 -24.41 14.23
C CYS A 25 50.66 -24.35 15.75
N HIS A 26 49.78 -25.21 16.31
CA HIS A 26 49.93 -25.95 17.58
C HIS A 26 48.57 -26.39 18.21
N THR A 27 48.46 -27.71 18.43
CA THR A 27 47.59 -28.51 19.33
C THR A 27 46.13 -28.06 19.60
N TRP A 28 45.17 -28.78 19.03
CA TRP A 28 43.74 -28.74 19.36
C TRP A 28 43.37 -29.84 20.38
N ARG A 29 42.50 -29.56 21.36
CA ARG A 29 41.88 -30.59 22.20
C ARG A 29 40.37 -30.64 21.93
N LEU A 30 39.86 -31.86 21.70
CA LEU A 30 38.44 -32.16 21.60
C LEU A 30 37.81 -32.19 22.99
N VAL A 31 36.78 -31.37 23.22
CA VAL A 31 35.95 -31.45 24.43
C VAL A 31 34.54 -31.89 24.02
N PRO A 32 34.04 -33.04 24.51
CA PRO A 32 32.67 -33.47 24.23
C PRO A 32 31.68 -32.67 25.09
N VAL A 33 30.68 -32.04 24.45
CA VAL A 33 29.51 -31.47 25.13
C VAL A 33 28.33 -32.40 24.86
N VAL A 34 27.83 -33.04 25.92
CA VAL A 34 26.74 -34.02 25.83
C VAL A 34 25.40 -33.32 26.12
N SER A 35 24.49 -33.35 25.15
CA SER A 35 23.05 -33.12 25.35
C SER A 35 22.31 -34.45 25.20
N ARG A 36 21.17 -34.61 25.86
CA ARG A 36 20.42 -35.88 26.04
C ARG A 36 20.06 -36.65 24.75
N GLN A 37 20.27 -36.08 23.56
CA GLN A 37 20.05 -36.81 22.29
C GLN A 37 21.13 -36.61 21.20
N HIS A 38 22.14 -35.74 21.35
CA HIS A 38 23.21 -35.56 20.34
C HIS A 38 24.54 -35.11 20.97
N ALA A 39 25.66 -35.59 20.42
CA ALA A 39 27.02 -35.14 20.77
C ALA A 39 27.50 -34.07 19.79
N VAL A 40 27.83 -32.87 20.29
CA VAL A 40 28.43 -31.79 19.49
C VAL A 40 29.85 -31.56 19.99
N PHE A 41 30.81 -31.51 19.06
CA PHE A 41 32.22 -31.22 19.35
C PHE A 41 32.52 -29.75 19.03
N VAL A 42 33.03 -29.01 20.01
CA VAL A 42 33.44 -27.61 19.84
C VAL A 42 34.97 -27.54 19.82
N PHE A 43 35.55 -26.88 18.80
CA PHE A 43 36.98 -26.60 18.73
C PHE A 43 37.28 -25.32 19.52
N ILE A 44 38.09 -25.43 20.58
CA ILE A 44 38.57 -24.28 21.35
C ILE A 44 40.09 -24.23 21.19
N GLY A 45 40.58 -23.17 20.53
CA GLY A 45 42.01 -22.87 20.43
C GLY A 45 42.51 -22.22 21.73
N ARG A 46 43.71 -22.60 22.17
CA ARG A 46 44.36 -22.05 23.37
C ARG A 46 45.11 -20.78 22.97
N LEU A 47 44.57 -19.60 23.27
CA LEU A 47 45.36 -18.37 23.41
C LEU A 47 45.81 -18.29 24.88
N GLY A 48 46.99 -17.70 25.11
CA GLY A 48 47.74 -17.74 26.36
C GLY A 48 46.97 -17.38 27.63
N GLU A 49 47.58 -17.68 28.77
CA GLU A 49 47.06 -17.53 30.12
C GLU A 49 46.35 -16.19 30.34
N ASP A 50 45.01 -16.20 30.27
CA ASP A 50 44.16 -15.23 30.94
C ASP A 50 42.71 -15.73 31.00
N ILE A 51 42.06 -15.36 32.10
CA ILE A 51 40.80 -15.87 32.65
C ILE A 51 39.65 -15.84 31.62
N TYR A 52 39.00 -16.99 31.41
CA TYR A 52 37.78 -17.11 30.60
C TYR A 52 36.66 -16.25 31.21
N ASN A 53 36.34 -15.15 30.54
CA ASN A 53 35.23 -14.28 30.91
C ASN A 53 33.91 -15.00 30.60
N ALA A 54 33.09 -15.26 31.62
CA ALA A 54 31.83 -16.01 31.52
C ALA A 54 30.86 -15.46 30.43
N ARG A 55 30.99 -14.18 30.05
CA ARG A 55 30.25 -13.54 28.95
C ARG A 55 30.50 -14.16 27.58
N THR A 56 31.74 -14.57 27.26
CA THR A 56 32.08 -15.11 25.94
C THR A 56 31.55 -16.54 25.76
N LEU A 57 31.54 -17.32 26.85
CA LEU A 57 30.94 -18.66 26.88
C LEU A 57 29.40 -18.59 26.81
N LEU A 58 28.78 -17.62 27.50
CA LEU A 58 27.35 -17.33 27.42
C LEU A 58 26.90 -16.88 26.02
N LEU A 59 27.72 -16.08 25.33
CA LEU A 59 27.49 -15.68 23.93
C LEU A 59 27.57 -16.88 22.98
N GLY A 60 28.55 -17.77 23.16
CA GLY A 60 28.67 -19.01 22.38
C GLY A 60 27.51 -19.98 22.62
N ILE A 61 27.06 -20.16 23.87
CA ILE A 61 25.91 -21.00 24.22
C ILE A 61 24.61 -20.38 23.70
N ARG A 62 24.45 -19.05 23.75
CA ARG A 62 23.33 -18.37 23.10
C ARG A 62 23.34 -18.61 21.60
N TYR A 63 24.47 -18.44 20.92
CA TYR A 63 24.58 -18.61 19.47
C TYR A 63 24.28 -20.06 19.03
N VAL A 64 24.77 -21.04 19.79
CA VAL A 64 24.50 -22.47 19.55
C VAL A 64 23.05 -22.83 19.88
N ASN A 65 22.45 -22.25 20.93
CA ASN A 65 21.01 -22.41 21.21
C ASN A 65 20.13 -21.75 20.14
N THR A 66 20.50 -20.58 19.62
CA THR A 66 19.78 -19.93 18.51
C THR A 66 19.92 -20.73 17.22
N ALA A 67 21.10 -21.31 16.96
CA ALA A 67 21.35 -22.15 15.79
C ALA A 67 20.69 -23.54 15.89
N LEU A 68 20.57 -24.12 17.09
CA LEU A 68 19.83 -25.36 17.34
C LEU A 68 18.31 -25.15 17.35
N ARG A 69 17.82 -23.99 17.83
CA ARG A 69 16.39 -23.60 17.75
C ARG A 69 15.91 -23.46 16.31
N ARG A 70 16.78 -23.05 15.38
CA ARG A 70 16.47 -22.96 13.94
C ARG A 70 16.10 -24.29 13.27
N ILE A 71 16.40 -25.43 13.89
CA ILE A 71 16.12 -26.76 13.33
C ILE A 71 14.73 -27.27 13.79
N ASP A 72 14.09 -26.58 14.73
CA ASP A 72 12.89 -27.05 15.44
C ASP A 72 11.83 -25.94 15.61
N SER A 73 11.73 -25.04 14.63
CA SER A 73 10.77 -23.92 14.60
C SER A 73 9.40 -24.39 14.09
N GLU A 74 8.76 -25.25 14.86
CA GLU A 74 7.34 -25.58 14.66
C GLU A 74 6.51 -24.33 15.02
N ILE A 75 5.62 -23.94 14.11
CA ILE A 75 4.72 -22.79 14.29
C ILE A 75 3.79 -23.09 15.46
N ASP A 76 3.57 -22.11 16.33
CA ASP A 76 2.54 -22.18 17.37
C ASP A 76 1.29 -21.45 16.88
N PRO A 77 0.21 -22.19 16.51
CA PRO A 77 -1.00 -21.58 16.00
C PRO A 77 -1.65 -20.59 16.97
N ALA A 78 -1.51 -20.80 18.28
CA ALA A 78 -2.15 -19.97 19.30
C ALA A 78 -1.45 -18.62 19.48
N GLU A 79 -0.14 -18.56 19.23
CA GLU A 79 0.68 -17.35 19.38
C GLU A 79 0.78 -16.52 18.10
N CYS A 80 0.42 -17.11 16.95
CA CYS A 80 0.34 -16.40 15.67
C CYS A 80 -0.63 -15.21 15.74
N GLN A 81 -0.25 -14.10 15.10
CA GLN A 81 -1.03 -12.86 15.13
C GLN A 81 -1.78 -12.68 13.82
N ILE A 82 -3.08 -12.33 13.88
CA ILE A 82 -3.89 -12.02 12.70
C ILE A 82 -4.56 -10.67 12.92
N TRP A 83 -4.47 -9.77 11.94
CA TRP A 83 -5.05 -8.43 12.02
C TRP A 83 -5.34 -7.84 10.65
N GLY A 84 -6.17 -6.80 10.58
CA GLY A 84 -6.42 -6.05 9.35
C GLY A 84 -7.91 -5.85 9.06
N PRO A 85 -8.24 -4.95 8.12
CA PRO A 85 -9.63 -4.54 7.85
C PRO A 85 -10.49 -5.68 7.32
N GLY A 86 -9.90 -6.67 6.65
CA GLY A 86 -10.59 -7.83 6.11
C GLY A 86 -11.16 -8.79 7.15
N LEU A 87 -10.87 -8.60 8.44
CA LEU A 87 -11.52 -9.33 9.53
C LEU A 87 -12.87 -8.72 9.96
N PHE A 88 -13.22 -7.53 9.45
CA PHE A 88 -14.48 -6.83 9.74
C PHE A 88 -15.31 -6.57 8.46
N PRO A 89 -15.61 -7.59 7.64
CA PRO A 89 -16.16 -7.40 6.30
C PRO A 89 -17.62 -6.93 6.24
N ASP A 90 -18.35 -6.99 7.36
CA ASP A 90 -19.69 -6.42 7.54
C ASP A 90 -19.67 -4.90 7.77
N GLN A 91 -18.55 -4.38 8.26
CA GLN A 91 -18.33 -2.95 8.50
C GLN A 91 -17.54 -2.30 7.35
N ILE A 92 -16.46 -2.96 6.91
CA ILE A 92 -15.54 -2.44 5.89
C ILE A 92 -15.79 -3.16 4.55
N VAL A 93 -16.39 -2.43 3.61
CA VAL A 93 -16.71 -2.91 2.27
C VAL A 93 -15.69 -2.37 1.28
N MET A 94 -14.83 -3.25 0.76
CA MET A 94 -13.84 -2.94 -0.28
C MET A 94 -13.92 -3.97 -1.42
N PRO A 95 -13.51 -3.62 -2.64
CA PRO A 95 -13.41 -4.55 -3.78
C PRO A 95 -12.64 -5.82 -3.45
N ALA A 96 -11.43 -5.67 -2.90
CA ALA A 96 -10.65 -6.73 -2.30
C ALA A 96 -10.43 -6.40 -0.82
N ARG A 97 -10.78 -7.35 0.04
CA ARG A 97 -10.53 -7.25 1.49
C ARG A 97 -9.26 -7.98 1.83
N TYR A 98 -8.53 -7.51 2.84
CA TYR A 98 -7.26 -8.10 3.20
C TYR A 98 -7.02 -8.09 4.70
N PHE A 99 -6.29 -9.08 5.17
CA PHE A 99 -5.76 -9.16 6.53
C PHE A 99 -4.37 -9.81 6.49
N TYR A 100 -3.63 -9.66 7.57
CA TYR A 100 -2.27 -10.14 7.72
C TYR A 100 -2.24 -11.31 8.69
N ILE A 101 -1.30 -12.22 8.48
CA ILE A 101 -0.93 -13.27 9.42
C ILE A 101 0.56 -13.12 9.70
N GLN A 102 0.96 -13.06 10.97
CA GLN A 102 2.35 -13.18 11.39
C GLN A 102 2.53 -14.56 12.02
N ALA A 103 3.38 -15.39 11.40
CA ALA A 103 3.77 -16.66 11.99
C ALA A 103 4.66 -16.41 13.21
N VAL A 104 4.38 -17.18 14.27
CA VAL A 104 5.09 -17.15 15.55
C VAL A 104 5.41 -18.58 15.94
N ASP A 105 6.62 -18.80 16.45
CA ASP A 105 7.05 -20.13 16.89
C ASP A 105 6.62 -20.43 18.34
N LYS A 106 6.83 -21.67 18.78
CA LYS A 106 6.60 -22.11 20.18
C LYS A 106 7.36 -21.34 21.25
N TYR A 107 8.35 -20.53 20.88
CA TYR A 107 9.12 -19.67 21.78
C TYR A 107 8.56 -18.23 21.84
N LYS A 108 7.43 -17.98 21.16
CA LYS A 108 6.78 -16.67 21.00
C LYS A 108 7.61 -15.68 20.18
N ASP A 109 8.57 -16.17 19.40
CA ASP A 109 9.38 -15.35 18.51
C ASP A 109 8.68 -15.25 17.14
N LYS A 110 8.59 -14.02 16.60
CA LYS A 110 8.07 -13.80 15.24
C LYS A 110 9.03 -14.42 14.23
N LEU A 111 8.52 -15.26 13.35
CA LEU A 111 9.32 -15.76 12.24
C LEU A 111 9.77 -14.58 11.38
N THR A 112 11.02 -14.63 10.93
CA THR A 112 11.64 -13.66 10.03
C THR A 112 11.89 -14.23 8.63
N GLU A 113 11.48 -15.48 8.42
CA GLU A 113 11.60 -16.21 7.16
C GLU A 113 10.26 -16.89 6.86
N SER A 114 9.96 -17.07 5.57
CA SER A 114 8.76 -17.80 5.17
C SER A 114 8.85 -19.26 5.60
N PRO A 115 7.84 -19.78 6.32
CA PRO A 115 7.67 -21.22 6.55
C PRO A 115 7.10 -21.97 5.31
N GLY A 116 6.87 -21.28 4.19
CA GLY A 116 6.17 -21.81 3.03
C GLY A 116 4.66 -21.54 3.07
N ASP A 117 3.92 -22.21 2.20
CA ASP A 117 2.46 -22.11 2.15
C ASP A 117 1.84 -23.05 3.20
N VAL A 118 1.79 -22.58 4.44
CA VAL A 118 1.45 -23.40 5.63
C VAL A 118 0.07 -23.10 6.23
N PHE A 119 -0.52 -21.95 5.89
CA PHE A 119 -1.82 -21.54 6.44
C PHE A 119 -2.93 -21.85 5.45
N ASP A 120 -3.84 -22.74 5.84
CA ASP A 120 -5.05 -23.00 5.08
C ASP A 120 -6.12 -21.96 5.43
N ILE A 121 -6.63 -21.29 4.39
CA ILE A 121 -7.63 -20.23 4.52
C ILE A 121 -8.93 -20.70 3.87
N GLN A 122 -9.95 -20.89 4.70
CA GLN A 122 -11.29 -21.21 4.23
C GLN A 122 -12.27 -20.12 4.66
N ILE A 123 -13.08 -19.64 3.71
CA ILE A 123 -14.16 -18.71 4.02
C ILE A 123 -15.48 -19.40 3.70
N THR A 124 -16.36 -19.45 4.69
CA THR A 124 -17.67 -20.10 4.60
C THR A 124 -18.77 -19.09 4.90
N GLY A 125 -19.96 -19.33 4.37
CA GLY A 125 -21.13 -18.48 4.58
C GLY A 125 -22.24 -18.87 3.62
N SER A 126 -23.42 -18.31 3.82
CA SER A 126 -24.59 -18.55 2.99
C SER A 126 -24.92 -17.33 2.12
N SER A 127 -25.45 -17.56 0.93
CA SER A 127 -25.96 -16.52 0.02
C SER A 127 -27.30 -16.94 -0.61
N SER A 128 -27.91 -16.09 -1.45
CA SER A 128 -29.06 -16.48 -2.30
C SER A 128 -28.77 -17.68 -3.21
N TYR A 129 -27.51 -17.96 -3.50
CA TYR A 129 -27.06 -19.10 -4.29
C TYR A 129 -26.59 -20.27 -3.41
N LYS A 130 -27.15 -20.41 -2.21
CA LYS A 130 -26.81 -21.39 -1.16
C LYS A 130 -25.49 -21.05 -0.45
N ASP A 131 -24.36 -21.07 -1.17
CA ASP A 131 -23.03 -20.86 -0.59
C ASP A 131 -22.47 -19.48 -0.95
N CYS A 132 -21.66 -18.91 -0.06
CA CYS A 132 -20.96 -17.66 -0.34
C CYS A 132 -19.80 -17.91 -1.33
N ARG A 133 -19.89 -17.35 -2.53
CA ARG A 133 -18.78 -17.41 -3.50
C ARG A 133 -17.70 -16.40 -3.11
N VAL A 134 -16.52 -16.91 -2.76
CA VAL A 134 -15.37 -16.10 -2.37
C VAL A 134 -14.14 -16.51 -3.16
N TRP A 135 -13.42 -15.54 -3.72
CA TRP A 135 -12.09 -15.78 -4.28
C TRP A 135 -11.05 -15.34 -3.27
N ILE A 136 -10.17 -16.26 -2.85
CA ILE A 136 -9.10 -16.05 -1.87
C ILE A 136 -7.75 -16.12 -2.57
N ASN A 137 -6.80 -15.28 -2.15
CA ASN A 137 -5.41 -15.37 -2.53
C ASN A 137 -4.53 -15.02 -1.32
N THR A 138 -3.59 -15.91 -0.99
CA THR A 138 -2.58 -15.69 0.03
C THR A 138 -1.28 -15.24 -0.63
N LEU A 139 -0.67 -14.20 -0.07
CA LEU A 139 0.60 -13.63 -0.50
C LEU A 139 1.62 -13.80 0.61
N ASP A 140 2.68 -14.55 0.35
CA ASP A 140 3.79 -14.74 1.28
C ASP A 140 4.83 -13.63 1.09
N ARG A 141 5.05 -12.81 2.14
CA ARG A 141 5.99 -11.68 2.11
C ARG A 141 7.45 -12.08 2.29
N LYS A 142 7.74 -13.36 2.47
CA LYS A 142 9.10 -13.94 2.66
C LYS A 142 9.81 -13.50 3.94
N ASP A 143 9.09 -12.82 4.83
CA ASP A 143 9.57 -12.29 6.11
C ASP A 143 8.88 -12.94 7.32
N GLY A 144 8.20 -14.09 7.12
CA GLY A 144 7.41 -14.78 8.14
C GLY A 144 5.99 -14.23 8.32
N SER A 145 5.61 -13.21 7.53
CA SER A 145 4.26 -12.70 7.46
C SER A 145 3.59 -12.93 6.10
N PHE A 146 2.27 -12.95 6.11
CA PHE A 146 1.41 -13.24 4.97
C PHE A 146 0.33 -12.17 4.84
N ILE A 147 -0.08 -11.87 3.61
CA ILE A 147 -1.26 -11.08 3.31
C ILE A 147 -2.30 -12.02 2.71
N VAL A 148 -3.41 -12.20 3.39
CA VAL A 148 -4.57 -12.91 2.83
C VAL A 148 -5.50 -11.86 2.27
N ARG A 149 -5.84 -11.97 0.99
CA ARG A 149 -6.80 -11.11 0.32
C ARG A 149 -7.94 -11.91 -0.30
N TYR A 150 -9.14 -11.36 -0.28
CA TYR A 150 -10.31 -12.04 -0.81
C TYR A 150 -11.39 -11.09 -1.37
N LYS A 151 -12.19 -11.61 -2.30
CA LYS A 151 -13.35 -10.93 -2.89
C LYS A 151 -14.62 -11.73 -2.69
N THR A 152 -15.68 -11.03 -2.34
CA THR A 152 -17.05 -11.57 -2.27
C THR A 152 -17.83 -11.11 -3.49
N TYR A 153 -18.54 -12.03 -4.16
CA TYR A 153 -19.31 -11.71 -5.37
C TYR A 153 -20.79 -11.41 -5.09
N HIS A 154 -21.31 -11.87 -3.97
CA HIS A 154 -22.70 -11.65 -3.54
C HIS A 154 -22.72 -11.21 -2.08
N THR A 155 -23.88 -10.72 -1.61
CA THR A 155 -24.09 -10.52 -0.18
C THR A 155 -24.07 -11.87 0.52
N CYS A 156 -23.25 -11.98 1.57
CA CYS A 156 -23.11 -13.22 2.33
C CYS A 156 -23.53 -13.05 3.79
N HIS A 157 -24.13 -14.10 4.35
CA HIS A 157 -24.57 -14.19 5.74
C HIS A 157 -23.87 -15.36 6.43
N ASN A 158 -23.93 -15.41 7.76
CA ASN A 158 -23.26 -16.46 8.56
C ASN A 158 -21.78 -16.62 8.19
N PHE A 159 -21.12 -15.49 7.87
CA PHE A 159 -19.81 -15.48 7.26
C PHE A 159 -18.75 -15.81 8.32
N LYS A 160 -17.89 -16.79 8.02
CA LYS A 160 -16.81 -17.24 8.91
C LYS A 160 -15.50 -17.31 8.15
N ILE A 161 -14.45 -16.74 8.73
CA ILE A 161 -13.07 -16.83 8.21
C ILE A 161 -12.32 -17.85 9.09
N HIS A 162 -11.97 -18.97 8.48
CA HIS A 162 -11.15 -20.01 9.06
C HIS A 162 -9.72 -19.82 8.58
N VAL A 163 -8.79 -19.79 9.53
CA VAL A 163 -7.35 -19.75 9.31
C VAL A 163 -6.80 -20.87 10.15
N THR A 164 -6.24 -21.89 9.49
CA THR A 164 -5.73 -23.07 10.19
C THR A 164 -4.29 -23.37 9.78
N TYR A 165 -3.54 -23.97 10.70
CA TYR A 165 -2.23 -24.56 10.50
C TYR A 165 -2.34 -26.02 10.93
N GLU A 166 -2.08 -26.97 10.02
CA GLU A 166 -2.23 -28.41 10.28
C GLU A 166 -3.61 -28.81 10.86
N GLY A 167 -4.67 -28.12 10.41
CA GLY A 167 -6.05 -28.32 10.86
C GLY A 167 -6.39 -27.67 12.21
N ILE A 168 -5.43 -27.00 12.86
CA ILE A 168 -5.63 -26.28 14.12
C ILE A 168 -5.88 -24.79 13.82
N HIS A 169 -6.90 -24.21 14.45
CA HIS A 169 -7.20 -22.78 14.30
C HIS A 169 -6.06 -21.89 14.80
N VAL A 170 -5.76 -20.86 14.00
CA VAL A 170 -4.70 -19.89 14.24
C VAL A 170 -5.29 -18.63 14.89
N GLY A 171 -4.68 -18.19 16.00
CA GLY A 171 -5.14 -17.03 16.77
C GLY A 171 -6.60 -17.14 17.19
N ALA A 172 -7.41 -16.12 16.91
CA ALA A 172 -8.84 -16.10 17.24
C ALA A 172 -9.74 -16.79 16.18
N SER A 173 -9.17 -17.53 15.23
CA SER A 173 -9.96 -18.27 14.26
C SER A 173 -10.85 -19.34 14.94
N PRO A 174 -12.08 -19.59 14.47
CA PRO A 174 -12.75 -18.92 13.35
C PRO A 174 -13.27 -17.51 13.71
N TYR A 175 -13.07 -16.56 12.80
CA TYR A 175 -13.66 -15.22 12.92
C TYR A 175 -15.11 -15.28 12.46
N ILE A 176 -16.06 -15.14 13.39
CA ILE A 176 -17.49 -15.21 13.13
C ILE A 176 -18.04 -13.80 12.93
N ILE A 177 -18.54 -13.53 11.72
CA ILE A 177 -19.09 -12.22 11.35
C ILE A 177 -20.60 -12.24 11.55
N LYS A 178 -21.08 -11.29 12.36
CA LYS A 178 -22.51 -11.22 12.74
C LYS A 178 -23.37 -10.57 11.67
N GLY A 179 -22.86 -9.52 11.02
CA GLY A 179 -23.59 -8.75 10.02
C GLY A 179 -23.55 -9.36 8.61
N PRO A 180 -24.41 -8.87 7.69
CA PRO A 180 -24.29 -9.19 6.28
C PRO A 180 -22.98 -8.63 5.70
N VAL A 181 -22.27 -9.45 4.94
CA VAL A 181 -21.08 -9.07 4.19
C VAL A 181 -21.49 -8.70 2.78
N TYR A 182 -21.62 -7.40 2.53
CA TYR A 182 -22.01 -6.90 1.21
C TYR A 182 -20.88 -7.05 0.19
N ALA A 183 -21.21 -7.45 -1.05
CA ALA A 183 -20.28 -7.37 -2.16
C ALA A 183 -20.00 -5.92 -2.55
N ASP A 184 -18.86 -5.65 -3.22
CA ASP A 184 -18.48 -4.30 -3.64
C ASP A 184 -19.49 -3.62 -4.58
N GLY A 185 -20.15 -4.43 -5.41
CA GLY A 185 -21.21 -3.98 -6.32
C GLY A 185 -22.55 -3.70 -5.64
N CYS A 186 -22.72 -4.06 -4.36
CA CYS A 186 -23.97 -3.84 -3.66
C CYS A 186 -24.14 -2.36 -3.31
N TYR A 187 -25.22 -1.75 -3.80
CA TYR A 187 -25.63 -0.41 -3.42
C TYR A 187 -26.34 -0.45 -2.05
N CYS A 188 -25.57 -0.32 -0.97
CA CYS A 188 -26.11 -0.27 0.39
C CYS A 188 -25.34 0.74 1.25
N PRO A 189 -25.49 2.06 0.96
CA PRO A 189 -24.68 3.08 1.59
C PRO A 189 -25.00 3.26 3.09
N VAL A 190 -23.95 3.54 3.88
CA VAL A 190 -24.10 4.09 5.24
C VAL A 190 -24.58 5.53 5.12
N LYS A 191 -25.60 5.92 5.91
CA LYS A 191 -26.23 7.25 5.82
C LYS A 191 -25.30 8.41 6.20
N SER A 192 -24.50 8.22 7.24
CA SER A 192 -23.64 9.26 7.79
C SER A 192 -22.20 9.04 7.34
N VAL A 193 -21.63 10.03 6.64
CA VAL A 193 -20.21 10.01 6.27
C VAL A 193 -19.33 9.90 7.51
N SER A 194 -19.67 10.61 8.59
CA SER A 194 -18.92 10.58 9.84
C SER A 194 -18.92 9.19 10.49
N ASP A 195 -20.07 8.50 10.48
CA ASP A 195 -20.15 7.14 11.01
C ASP A 195 -19.41 6.15 10.11
N TRP A 196 -19.52 6.31 8.79
CA TRP A 196 -18.78 5.52 7.83
C TRP A 196 -17.27 5.68 8.03
N LEU A 197 -16.75 6.91 8.13
CA LEU A 197 -15.34 7.19 8.40
C LEU A 197 -14.86 6.54 9.70
N LYS A 198 -15.68 6.58 10.76
CA LYS A 198 -15.37 5.93 12.03
C LYS A 198 -15.33 4.40 11.91
N GLN A 199 -16.30 3.80 11.21
CA GLN A 199 -16.35 2.35 10.97
C GLN A 199 -15.18 1.88 10.09
N PHE A 200 -14.83 2.66 9.08
CA PHE A 200 -13.70 2.41 8.20
C PHE A 200 -12.34 2.72 8.85
N GLY A 201 -12.29 3.13 10.13
CA GLY A 201 -11.04 3.43 10.81
C GLY A 201 -10.23 4.57 10.19
N CYS A 202 -10.89 5.49 9.48
CA CYS A 202 -10.22 6.58 8.79
C CYS A 202 -9.62 7.59 9.77
N ARG A 203 -8.49 8.18 9.37
CA ARG A 203 -7.95 9.37 10.04
C ARG A 203 -8.92 10.54 9.86
N ARG A 204 -8.96 11.41 10.86
CA ARG A 204 -9.85 12.59 10.82
C ARG A 204 -9.28 13.73 10.00
N THR A 205 -7.96 13.82 9.92
CA THR A 205 -7.24 14.95 9.32
C THR A 205 -6.05 14.42 8.52
N TYR A 206 -5.75 15.09 7.43
CA TYR A 206 -4.59 14.83 6.58
C TYR A 206 -3.88 16.17 6.31
N ASN A 207 -2.56 16.20 6.46
CA ASN A 207 -1.79 17.44 6.29
C ASN A 207 -1.95 18.03 4.88
N GLN A 208 -2.04 17.16 3.86
CA GLN A 208 -2.27 17.58 2.48
C GLN A 208 -3.66 18.18 2.28
N ILE A 209 -4.73 17.51 2.73
CA ILE A 209 -6.09 18.03 2.61
C ILE A 209 -6.20 19.40 3.29
N ASN A 210 -5.65 19.54 4.49
CA ASN A 210 -5.70 20.81 5.22
C ASN A 210 -4.99 21.93 4.45
N SER A 211 -3.80 21.65 3.91
CA SER A 211 -3.00 22.61 3.14
C SER A 211 -3.68 22.99 1.82
N ASP A 212 -4.27 22.03 1.11
CA ASP A 212 -4.88 22.25 -0.20
C ASP A 212 -6.20 23.02 -0.10
N LEU A 213 -6.92 22.83 1.00
CA LEU A 213 -8.19 23.51 1.24
C LEU A 213 -8.04 24.85 1.96
N GLU A 214 -6.89 25.15 2.59
CA GLU A 214 -6.62 26.41 3.28
C GLU A 214 -6.98 27.66 2.44
N PRO A 215 -6.62 27.75 1.13
CA PRO A 215 -6.93 28.92 0.30
C PRO A 215 -8.43 29.12 0.01
N PHE A 216 -9.26 28.12 0.33
CA PHE A 216 -10.68 28.06 -0.05
C PHE A 216 -11.61 27.89 1.17
N PRO A 217 -11.64 28.83 2.13
CA PRO A 217 -12.47 28.71 3.35
C PRO A 217 -13.97 28.76 3.06
N HIS A 218 -14.36 29.59 2.09
CA HIS A 218 -15.74 29.79 1.65
C HIS A 218 -15.77 29.90 0.14
N VAL A 219 -16.58 29.06 -0.51
CA VAL A 219 -16.57 28.89 -1.96
C VAL A 219 -17.97 29.14 -2.52
N ASN A 220 -18.11 30.26 -3.22
CA ASN A 220 -19.22 30.47 -4.15
C ASN A 220 -18.88 29.77 -5.47
N PHE A 221 -19.42 28.57 -5.66
CA PHE A 221 -19.05 27.73 -6.80
C PHE A 221 -19.61 28.26 -8.13
N THR A 222 -20.80 28.88 -8.13
CA THR A 222 -21.43 29.35 -9.36
C THR A 222 -20.59 30.39 -10.11
N GLU A 223 -20.06 31.40 -9.39
CA GLU A 223 -19.20 32.43 -9.98
C GLU A 223 -17.83 31.88 -10.40
N LEU A 224 -17.23 31.06 -9.55
CA LEU A 224 -15.92 30.45 -9.80
C LEU A 224 -15.97 29.50 -10.99
N ARG A 225 -17.05 28.73 -11.16
CA ARG A 225 -17.27 27.86 -12.32
C ARG A 225 -17.29 28.66 -13.61
N LYS A 226 -18.00 29.80 -13.65
CA LYS A 226 -18.01 30.66 -14.84
C LYS A 226 -16.60 31.13 -15.21
N THR A 227 -15.85 31.57 -14.21
CA THR A 227 -14.45 32.01 -14.39
C THR A 227 -13.55 30.86 -14.85
N ALA A 228 -13.69 29.68 -14.26
CA ALA A 228 -12.91 28.50 -14.62
C ALA A 228 -13.20 28.04 -16.05
N LEU A 229 -14.47 28.03 -16.48
CA LEU A 229 -14.84 27.65 -17.85
C LEU A 229 -14.38 28.68 -18.88
N GLN A 230 -14.33 29.97 -18.53
CA GLN A 230 -13.70 30.99 -19.36
C GLN A 230 -12.18 30.79 -19.47
N LYS A 231 -11.51 30.32 -18.42
CA LYS A 231 -10.07 30.08 -18.43
C LYS A 231 -9.66 28.78 -19.12
N PHE A 232 -10.44 27.72 -18.94
CA PHE A 232 -10.04 26.35 -19.27
C PHE A 232 -10.97 25.62 -20.24
N GLY A 233 -12.14 26.17 -20.58
CA GLY A 233 -13.20 25.45 -21.31
C GLY A 233 -13.20 25.62 -22.84
N HIS A 234 -12.12 26.11 -23.44
CA HIS A 234 -12.05 26.44 -24.87
C HIS A 234 -11.70 25.20 -25.74
N PRO A 235 -12.15 25.11 -27.01
CA PRO A 235 -11.68 24.04 -27.90
C PRO A 235 -10.16 24.08 -28.06
N GLY A 236 -9.49 22.96 -27.76
CA GLY A 236 -8.02 22.85 -27.76
C GLY A 236 -7.33 23.26 -26.45
N SER A 237 -8.06 23.70 -25.43
CA SER A 237 -7.50 23.96 -24.08
C SER A 237 -7.47 22.70 -23.20
N MET A 238 -7.10 22.87 -21.93
CA MET A 238 -7.01 21.80 -20.93
C MET A 238 -8.34 21.04 -20.77
N SER A 239 -8.26 19.72 -20.56
CA SER A 239 -9.46 18.90 -20.38
C SER A 239 -9.86 18.88 -18.90
N ILE A 240 -11.06 19.36 -18.61
CA ILE A 240 -11.62 19.44 -17.25
C ILE A 240 -13.04 18.88 -17.22
N CYS A 241 -13.50 18.45 -16.05
CA CYS A 241 -14.89 18.08 -15.83
C CYS A 241 -15.45 18.77 -14.61
N ASN A 242 -16.67 19.30 -14.75
CA ASN A 242 -17.48 19.69 -13.62
C ASN A 242 -18.30 18.50 -13.15
N TYR A 243 -18.22 18.14 -11.87
CA TYR A 243 -19.00 17.08 -11.26
C TYR A 243 -19.92 17.66 -10.18
N VAL A 244 -21.14 17.13 -10.12
CA VAL A 244 -22.09 17.36 -9.04
C VAL A 244 -22.43 16.01 -8.43
N VAL A 245 -22.26 15.90 -7.12
CA VAL A 245 -22.88 14.84 -6.33
C VAL A 245 -24.10 15.44 -5.65
N LYS A 246 -25.28 14.90 -5.94
CA LYS A 246 -26.56 15.37 -5.41
C LYS A 246 -27.42 14.18 -5.03
N ASP A 247 -27.90 14.15 -3.80
CA ASP A 247 -28.73 13.04 -3.28
C ASP A 247 -28.07 11.66 -3.52
N ASN A 248 -26.74 11.61 -3.34
CA ASN A 248 -25.88 10.44 -3.58
C ASN A 248 -25.91 9.90 -5.03
N GLN A 249 -26.29 10.74 -5.99
CA GLN A 249 -26.19 10.52 -7.43
C GLN A 249 -25.09 11.38 -8.00
N VAL A 250 -24.39 10.87 -9.02
CA VAL A 250 -23.25 11.55 -9.65
C VAL A 250 -23.68 12.08 -11.01
N TYR A 251 -23.38 13.35 -11.25
CA TYR A 251 -23.60 14.03 -12.53
C TYR A 251 -22.30 14.71 -12.97
N ARG A 252 -22.08 14.81 -14.27
CA ARG A 252 -20.88 15.49 -14.78
C ARG A 252 -21.12 16.22 -16.09
N LYS A 253 -20.27 17.20 -16.38
CA LYS A 253 -20.12 17.80 -17.71
C LYS A 253 -18.65 18.09 -17.96
N CYS A 254 -18.12 17.56 -19.05
CA CYS A 254 -16.70 17.70 -19.38
C CYS A 254 -16.47 18.69 -20.52
N TYR A 255 -15.30 19.31 -20.51
CA TYR A 255 -14.86 20.35 -21.42
C TYR A 255 -13.46 20.02 -21.93
N GLY A 256 -13.17 20.36 -23.18
CA GLY A 256 -11.90 20.03 -23.84
C GLY A 256 -11.98 18.79 -24.73
N GLN A 257 -10.88 18.48 -25.43
CA GLN A 257 -10.82 17.45 -26.47
C GLN A 257 -10.59 16.03 -25.90
N TYR A 258 -9.83 15.89 -24.82
CA TYR A 258 -9.36 14.61 -24.31
C TYR A 258 -9.94 14.32 -22.92
N VAL A 259 -11.22 13.97 -22.88
CA VAL A 259 -11.97 13.78 -21.63
C VAL A 259 -12.06 12.32 -21.16
N GLY A 260 -11.30 11.40 -21.76
CA GLY A 260 -11.38 9.96 -21.47
C GLY A 260 -11.02 9.60 -20.03
N PHE A 261 -10.10 10.34 -19.41
CA PHE A 261 -9.63 10.12 -18.04
C PHE A 261 -10.71 10.35 -16.97
N LYS A 262 -11.87 10.91 -17.35
CA LYS A 262 -13.03 11.04 -16.46
C LYS A 262 -13.44 9.69 -15.82
N MET A 263 -13.22 8.58 -16.54
CA MET A 263 -13.55 7.24 -16.07
C MET A 263 -12.95 6.88 -14.70
N PHE A 264 -11.78 7.44 -14.35
CA PHE A 264 -11.13 7.17 -13.08
C PHE A 264 -11.85 7.85 -11.90
N LEU A 265 -12.27 9.10 -12.08
CA LEU A 265 -13.03 9.82 -11.06
C LEU A 265 -14.45 9.27 -10.95
N ASP A 266 -15.06 8.89 -12.07
CA ASP A 266 -16.34 8.18 -12.07
C ASP A 266 -16.28 6.92 -11.21
N ALA A 267 -15.26 6.10 -11.41
CA ALA A 267 -15.12 4.81 -10.74
C ALA A 267 -15.08 4.96 -9.21
N ILE A 268 -14.31 5.92 -8.69
CA ILE A 268 -14.21 6.13 -7.24
C ILE A 268 -15.45 6.79 -6.66
N LEU A 269 -16.06 7.78 -7.33
CA LEU A 269 -17.30 8.41 -6.87
C LEU A 269 -18.45 7.39 -6.82
N LEU A 270 -18.62 6.59 -7.88
CA LEU A 270 -19.65 5.54 -7.90
C LEU A 270 -19.38 4.45 -6.86
N SER A 271 -18.10 4.08 -6.65
CA SER A 271 -17.70 3.11 -5.63
C SER A 271 -18.01 3.59 -4.21
N LEU A 272 -17.74 4.86 -3.92
CA LEU A 272 -18.09 5.48 -2.63
C LEU A 272 -19.60 5.62 -2.47
N ALA A 273 -20.33 6.07 -3.49
CA ALA A 273 -21.79 6.23 -3.43
C ALA A 273 -22.53 4.90 -3.14
N ARG A 274 -21.97 3.75 -3.50
CA ARG A 274 -22.50 2.42 -3.10
C ARG A 274 -22.32 2.12 -1.61
N LYS A 275 -21.31 2.71 -0.97
CA LYS A 275 -20.82 2.37 0.38
C LYS A 275 -21.23 3.40 1.43
N VAL A 276 -21.38 4.66 1.06
CA VAL A 276 -21.71 5.78 1.93
C VAL A 276 -22.52 6.83 1.15
N TYR A 277 -23.47 7.47 1.82
CA TYR A 277 -24.13 8.66 1.30
C TYR A 277 -23.12 9.80 1.27
N LEU A 278 -22.62 10.13 0.08
CA LEU A 278 -21.72 11.27 -0.11
C LEU A 278 -22.48 12.58 0.15
N PRO A 279 -21.79 13.61 0.68
CA PRO A 279 -22.41 14.92 0.85
C PRO A 279 -22.73 15.52 -0.52
N ASP A 280 -23.76 16.36 -0.55
CA ASP A 280 -24.02 17.20 -1.71
C ASP A 280 -22.81 18.11 -1.96
N MET A 281 -22.20 18.01 -3.14
CA MET A 281 -21.02 18.79 -3.48
C MET A 281 -20.90 19.03 -4.97
N GLU A 282 -20.22 20.13 -5.33
CA GLU A 282 -19.79 20.41 -6.70
C GLU A 282 -18.28 20.54 -6.75
N ILE A 283 -17.62 19.91 -7.73
CA ILE A 283 -16.16 19.93 -7.92
C ILE A 283 -15.79 20.18 -9.38
N LEU A 284 -14.74 20.96 -9.61
CA LEU A 284 -14.06 21.04 -10.90
C LEU A 284 -12.82 20.17 -10.83
N PHE A 285 -12.67 19.28 -11.80
CA PHE A 285 -11.61 18.30 -11.83
C PHE A 285 -10.78 18.41 -13.11
N ASN A 286 -9.46 18.49 -12.96
CA ASN A 286 -8.47 18.48 -14.02
C ASN A 286 -8.19 17.05 -14.49
N LEU A 287 -8.42 16.77 -15.77
CA LEU A 287 -8.12 15.47 -16.36
C LEU A 287 -6.69 15.34 -16.91
N GLY A 288 -5.94 16.45 -16.96
CA GLY A 288 -4.56 16.47 -17.43
C GLY A 288 -3.55 16.05 -16.36
N ASP A 289 -2.31 15.84 -16.80
CA ASP A 289 -1.19 15.54 -15.89
C ASP A 289 -0.76 16.76 -15.06
N TRP A 290 -0.71 17.96 -15.68
CA TRP A 290 -0.14 19.15 -15.05
C TRP A 290 -1.14 19.86 -14.13
N PRO A 291 -0.75 20.27 -12.91
CA PRO A 291 -1.55 21.18 -12.10
C PRO A 291 -1.68 22.55 -12.79
N LEU A 292 -2.81 23.23 -12.63
CA LEU A 292 -3.19 24.38 -13.46
C LEU A 292 -3.38 25.69 -12.69
N VAL A 293 -3.63 25.64 -11.38
CA VAL A 293 -4.04 26.82 -10.59
C VAL A 293 -2.81 27.49 -10.01
N SER A 294 -2.30 28.53 -10.69
CA SER A 294 -1.16 29.31 -10.18
C SER A 294 -1.41 29.86 -8.78
N ALA A 295 -0.42 29.71 -7.90
CA ALA A 295 -0.45 30.30 -6.56
C ALA A 295 -0.40 31.83 -6.56
N VAL A 296 0.15 32.44 -7.62
CA VAL A 296 0.35 33.88 -7.73
C VAL A 296 -0.85 34.58 -8.40
N GLN A 297 -1.43 33.96 -9.42
CA GLN A 297 -2.48 34.61 -10.23
C GLN A 297 -3.87 34.45 -9.58
N LYS A 298 -4.53 35.59 -9.33
CA LYS A 298 -5.92 35.65 -8.85
C LYS A 298 -6.91 35.76 -10.03
N PRO A 299 -8.19 35.33 -9.87
CA PRO A 299 -8.73 34.64 -8.69
C PRO A 299 -8.24 33.20 -8.60
N HIS A 300 -8.09 32.70 -7.36
CA HIS A 300 -7.75 31.30 -7.12
C HIS A 300 -8.99 30.43 -7.37
N ILE A 301 -8.86 29.44 -8.24
CA ILE A 301 -9.95 28.55 -8.63
C ILE A 301 -9.73 27.21 -7.91
N PRO A 302 -10.70 26.69 -7.13
CA PRO A 302 -10.57 25.39 -6.51
C PRO A 302 -10.68 24.29 -7.58
N LEU A 303 -9.53 23.83 -8.07
CA LEU A 303 -9.44 22.79 -9.08
C LEU A 303 -8.80 21.56 -8.45
N PHE A 304 -9.49 20.43 -8.54
CA PHE A 304 -8.97 19.15 -8.08
C PHE A 304 -8.10 18.52 -9.17
N SER A 305 -6.96 17.96 -8.79
CA SER A 305 -5.98 17.37 -9.71
C SER A 305 -5.36 16.09 -9.15
N TRP A 306 -4.79 15.26 -10.03
CA TRP A 306 -4.04 14.06 -9.64
C TRP A 306 -2.66 14.37 -9.05
N CYS A 307 -2.09 15.52 -9.40
CA CYS A 307 -0.78 15.96 -8.96
C CYS A 307 -0.83 17.45 -8.64
N GLY A 308 -0.14 17.87 -7.58
CA GLY A 308 0.09 19.27 -7.24
C GLY A 308 1.53 19.69 -7.52
N SER A 309 1.80 20.98 -7.35
CA SER A 309 3.16 21.51 -7.33
C SER A 309 3.33 22.70 -6.40
N ASP A 310 4.57 23.03 -6.01
CA ASP A 310 4.88 24.17 -5.15
C ASP A 310 4.42 25.52 -5.73
N ASP A 311 4.22 25.58 -7.06
CA ASP A 311 3.80 26.79 -7.77
C ASP A 311 2.26 26.89 -7.93
N THR A 312 1.52 25.91 -7.41
CA THR A 312 0.08 25.72 -7.70
C THR A 312 -0.76 25.46 -6.45
N LEU A 313 -2.05 25.75 -6.54
CA LEU A 313 -3.07 25.57 -5.48
C LEU A 313 -4.11 24.50 -5.84
N ASP A 314 -3.76 23.59 -6.75
CA ASP A 314 -4.62 22.46 -7.08
C ASP A 314 -4.85 21.57 -5.86
N ILE A 315 -6.08 21.13 -5.66
CA ILE A 315 -6.48 20.25 -4.56
C ILE A 315 -6.17 18.81 -4.96
N VAL A 316 -5.21 18.18 -4.29
CA VAL A 316 -4.65 16.90 -4.75
C VAL A 316 -5.47 15.72 -4.24
N MET A 317 -5.80 14.81 -5.15
CA MET A 317 -6.42 13.53 -4.85
C MET A 317 -5.43 12.37 -5.00
N PRO A 318 -5.71 11.19 -4.39
CA PRO A 318 -5.03 9.96 -4.75
C PRO A 318 -5.05 9.77 -6.27
N THR A 319 -3.89 9.49 -6.85
CA THR A 319 -3.72 9.44 -8.31
C THR A 319 -4.66 8.41 -8.92
N TYR A 320 -4.98 8.57 -10.21
CA TYR A 320 -5.81 7.59 -10.90
C TYR A 320 -5.22 6.18 -10.83
N ASP A 321 -3.89 6.07 -10.80
CA ASP A 321 -3.17 4.79 -10.80
C ASP A 321 -3.38 4.02 -9.50
N ILE A 322 -3.10 4.61 -8.33
CA ILE A 322 -3.32 3.95 -7.03
C ILE A 322 -4.81 3.77 -6.71
N THR A 323 -5.66 4.68 -7.20
CA THR A 323 -7.12 4.58 -7.08
C THR A 323 -7.64 3.41 -7.91
N GLU A 324 -7.20 3.27 -9.16
CA GLU A 324 -7.56 2.13 -10.01
C GLU A 324 -7.03 0.82 -9.44
N ALA A 325 -5.78 0.77 -9.00
CA ALA A 325 -5.19 -0.40 -8.36
C ALA A 325 -5.98 -0.84 -7.11
N THR A 326 -6.55 0.13 -6.37
CA THR A 326 -7.44 -0.12 -5.23
C THR A 326 -8.78 -0.69 -5.67
N LEU A 327 -9.41 -0.09 -6.69
CA LEU A 327 -10.73 -0.48 -7.17
C LEU A 327 -10.73 -1.82 -7.90
N GLU A 328 -9.65 -2.12 -8.62
CA GLU A 328 -9.47 -3.30 -9.46
C GLU A 328 -8.48 -4.32 -8.86
N CYS A 329 -8.16 -4.19 -7.56
CA CYS A 329 -7.37 -5.18 -6.84
C CYS A 329 -8.03 -6.56 -6.93
N MET A 330 -7.23 -7.59 -7.23
CA MET A 330 -7.73 -8.94 -7.56
C MET A 330 -8.81 -8.88 -8.67
N GLY A 331 -8.61 -8.01 -9.65
CA GLY A 331 -9.50 -7.83 -10.79
C GLY A 331 -8.67 -7.85 -12.07
N ARG A 332 -8.78 -6.80 -12.87
CA ARG A 332 -7.95 -6.63 -14.06
C ARG A 332 -6.54 -6.08 -13.77
N VAL A 333 -6.33 -5.50 -12.58
CA VAL A 333 -5.04 -4.92 -12.19
C VAL A 333 -4.25 -5.92 -11.36
N MET A 334 -3.04 -6.23 -11.83
CA MET A 334 -2.11 -7.15 -11.17
C MET A 334 -1.14 -6.44 -10.21
N LEU A 335 -0.75 -5.20 -10.54
CA LEU A 335 0.14 -4.38 -9.72
C LEU A 335 -0.70 -3.55 -8.75
N ASP A 336 -0.62 -3.87 -7.47
CA ASP A 336 -1.33 -3.18 -6.41
C ASP A 336 -0.47 -3.14 -5.14
N MET A 337 -0.88 -2.32 -4.18
CA MET A 337 -0.12 -2.08 -2.95
C MET A 337 0.11 -3.35 -2.11
N LEU A 338 -0.79 -4.35 -2.20
CA LEU A 338 -0.66 -5.64 -1.52
C LEU A 338 0.20 -6.61 -2.34
N SER A 339 -0.01 -6.67 -3.66
CA SER A 339 0.72 -7.58 -4.54
C SER A 339 2.21 -7.27 -4.62
N VAL A 340 2.61 -5.99 -4.54
CA VAL A 340 4.02 -5.60 -4.44
C VAL A 340 4.72 -6.33 -3.30
N GLN A 341 4.10 -6.34 -2.11
CA GLN A 341 4.70 -6.91 -0.89
C GLN A 341 4.82 -8.44 -0.95
N GLY A 342 3.91 -9.10 -1.67
CA GLY A 342 3.88 -10.56 -1.81
C GLY A 342 4.74 -11.14 -2.93
N ASN A 343 5.26 -10.31 -3.83
CA ASN A 343 6.00 -10.76 -5.02
C ASN A 343 7.48 -10.31 -4.98
N ILE A 344 8.04 -10.20 -3.78
CA ILE A 344 9.45 -9.88 -3.56
C ILE A 344 10.22 -11.19 -3.38
N ASP A 345 11.03 -11.56 -4.37
CA ASP A 345 11.72 -12.85 -4.38
C ASP A 345 13.00 -12.88 -3.53
N LYS A 346 13.69 -11.73 -3.41
CA LYS A 346 15.04 -11.65 -2.84
C LYS A 346 15.04 -10.88 -1.52
N LYS A 347 15.59 -11.50 -0.46
CA LYS A 347 15.93 -10.80 0.79
C LYS A 347 16.99 -9.75 0.55
N TRP A 348 17.03 -8.73 1.40
CA TRP A 348 17.97 -7.59 1.31
C TRP A 348 19.42 -7.99 1.01
N ASP A 349 19.97 -8.97 1.72
CA ASP A 349 21.36 -9.43 1.58
C ASP A 349 21.63 -10.17 0.25
N LYS A 350 20.58 -10.59 -0.45
CA LYS A 350 20.65 -11.26 -1.76
C LYS A 350 20.27 -10.34 -2.93
N LYS A 351 19.81 -9.11 -2.65
CA LYS A 351 19.50 -8.13 -3.68
C LYS A 351 20.78 -7.64 -4.35
N ILE A 352 20.67 -7.29 -5.64
CA ILE A 352 21.74 -6.71 -6.43
C ILE A 352 22.03 -5.31 -5.89
N GLU A 353 23.26 -5.05 -5.51
CA GLU A 353 23.72 -3.79 -4.92
C GLU A 353 23.97 -2.69 -5.98
N LYS A 354 22.95 -2.45 -6.82
CA LYS A 354 22.93 -1.41 -7.85
C LYS A 354 21.65 -0.58 -7.78
N ALA A 355 21.77 0.68 -8.17
CA ALA A 355 20.68 1.58 -8.50
C ALA A 355 19.95 1.10 -9.74
N PHE A 356 18.63 0.93 -9.63
CA PHE A 356 17.80 0.41 -10.69
C PHE A 356 16.77 1.43 -11.14
N TRP A 357 16.59 1.50 -12.46
CA TRP A 357 15.53 2.29 -13.08
C TRP A 357 15.14 1.72 -14.44
N ARG A 358 13.84 1.66 -14.72
CA ARG A 358 13.28 1.38 -16.04
C ARG A 358 12.09 2.29 -16.28
N GLY A 359 12.03 2.93 -17.45
CA GLY A 359 10.90 3.79 -17.78
C GLY A 359 11.05 4.49 -19.12
N ARG A 360 10.05 5.31 -19.46
CA ARG A 360 10.04 6.13 -20.67
C ARG A 360 10.78 7.45 -20.49
N ASP A 361 11.14 8.05 -21.61
CA ASP A 361 11.83 9.32 -21.79
C ASP A 361 10.98 10.58 -21.47
N SER A 362 10.06 10.54 -20.50
CA SER A 362 9.10 11.63 -20.29
C SER A 362 9.66 12.93 -19.68
N ARG A 363 10.97 13.01 -19.45
CA ARG A 363 11.64 14.19 -18.88
C ARG A 363 13.16 14.11 -19.16
N ARG A 364 13.81 15.25 -19.38
CA ARG A 364 15.24 15.35 -19.75
C ARG A 364 16.15 14.72 -18.69
N GLU A 365 15.81 14.86 -17.41
CA GLU A 365 16.51 14.27 -16.28
C GLU A 365 16.59 12.72 -16.37
N ARG A 366 15.62 12.07 -17.02
CA ARG A 366 15.66 10.62 -17.26
C ARG A 366 16.67 10.23 -18.34
N LEU A 367 16.92 11.11 -19.33
CA LEU A 367 17.99 10.91 -20.31
C LEU A 367 19.36 11.09 -19.64
N LYS A 368 19.51 12.12 -18.79
CA LYS A 368 20.72 12.33 -17.99
C LYS A 368 21.04 11.14 -17.07
N LEU A 369 20.02 10.47 -16.52
CA LEU A 369 20.23 9.23 -15.76
C LEU A 369 20.91 8.14 -16.62
N ILE A 370 20.60 8.06 -17.91
CA ILE A 370 21.24 7.07 -18.81
C ILE A 370 22.72 7.39 -19.00
N ASP A 371 23.09 8.66 -19.14
CA ASP A 371 24.50 9.07 -19.20
C ASP A 371 25.23 8.68 -17.91
N ILE A 372 24.68 9.07 -16.75
CA ILE A 372 25.22 8.71 -15.42
C ILE A 372 25.37 7.18 -15.29
N ALA A 373 24.37 6.41 -15.73
CA ALA A 373 24.40 4.97 -15.62
C ALA A 373 25.46 4.31 -16.51
N ARG A 374 25.73 4.88 -17.70
CA ARG A 374 26.78 4.43 -18.61
C ARG A 374 28.18 4.80 -18.12
N GLU A 375 28.33 5.93 -17.45
CA GLU A 375 29.58 6.34 -16.79
C GLU A 375 29.88 5.48 -15.55
N HIS A 376 28.82 5.03 -14.85
CA HIS A 376 28.94 4.23 -13.62
C HIS A 376 28.21 2.88 -13.70
N PRO A 377 28.55 1.98 -14.65
CA PRO A 377 27.81 0.74 -14.90
C PRO A 377 27.91 -0.28 -13.75
N HIS A 378 28.90 -0.11 -12.86
CA HIS A 378 29.04 -0.91 -11.64
C HIS A 378 28.08 -0.46 -10.52
N LEU A 379 27.57 0.78 -10.56
CA LEU A 379 26.62 1.31 -9.59
C LEU A 379 25.18 1.29 -10.10
N PHE A 380 24.97 1.40 -11.41
CA PHE A 380 23.63 1.56 -11.99
C PHE A 380 23.25 0.44 -12.95
N ASN A 381 21.94 0.19 -13.02
CA ASN A 381 21.26 -0.48 -14.09
C ASN A 381 20.01 0.36 -14.45
N ALA A 382 20.18 1.31 -15.36
CA ALA A 382 19.12 2.19 -15.83
C ALA A 382 19.00 2.14 -17.35
N SER A 383 17.77 2.10 -17.87
CA SER A 383 17.53 2.13 -19.33
C SER A 383 16.13 2.63 -19.67
N LEU A 384 15.99 3.10 -20.90
CA LEU A 384 14.73 3.61 -21.44
C LEU A 384 13.95 2.49 -22.12
N THR A 385 12.65 2.41 -21.83
CA THR A 385 11.77 1.40 -22.44
C THR A 385 11.14 1.88 -23.74
N ASN A 386 11.00 3.20 -23.90
CA ASN A 386 10.44 3.80 -25.10
C ASN A 386 10.89 5.26 -25.24
N PHE A 387 10.92 5.74 -26.48
CA PHE A 387 11.17 7.13 -26.85
C PHE A 387 9.90 7.73 -27.46
N PHE A 388 9.15 8.47 -26.66
CA PHE A 388 7.93 9.15 -27.11
C PHE A 388 8.10 10.67 -27.17
N PHE A 389 8.82 11.24 -26.19
CA PHE A 389 8.99 12.68 -26.01
C PHE A 389 10.27 13.21 -26.67
N PHE A 390 11.31 12.38 -26.77
CA PHE A 390 12.62 12.68 -27.36
C PHE A 390 12.97 11.65 -28.44
N ARG A 391 12.05 11.44 -29.39
CA ARG A 391 12.14 10.40 -30.44
C ARG A 391 13.46 10.44 -31.22
N GLU A 392 13.92 11.64 -31.55
CA GLU A 392 15.14 11.85 -32.35
C GLU A 392 16.44 11.57 -31.58
N GLU A 393 16.35 11.42 -30.26
CA GLU A 393 17.49 11.20 -29.37
C GLU A 393 17.71 9.72 -29.03
N GLU A 394 16.91 8.80 -29.58
CA GLU A 394 17.11 7.35 -29.44
C GLU A 394 18.50 6.92 -29.91
N LYS A 395 19.05 7.55 -30.95
CA LYS A 395 20.43 7.31 -31.42
C LYS A 395 21.51 7.58 -30.36
N TYR A 396 21.22 8.44 -29.37
CA TYR A 396 22.15 8.79 -28.30
C TYR A 396 21.87 7.98 -27.03
N TYR A 397 20.60 7.84 -26.66
CA TYR A 397 20.19 7.27 -25.36
C TYR A 397 19.68 5.84 -25.43
N GLY A 398 19.56 5.27 -26.63
CA GLY A 398 19.16 3.88 -26.86
C GLY A 398 20.29 2.87 -26.64
N PRO A 399 20.06 1.58 -26.95
CA PRO A 399 18.80 1.03 -27.46
C PRO A 399 17.67 1.06 -26.41
N LYS A 400 16.43 0.92 -26.87
CA LYS A 400 15.28 0.67 -25.99
C LYS A 400 15.42 -0.73 -25.38
N GLU A 401 15.09 -0.84 -24.11
CA GLU A 401 14.98 -2.13 -23.40
C GLU A 401 13.51 -2.51 -23.20
N PRO A 402 13.17 -3.80 -23.15
CA PRO A 402 11.79 -4.22 -22.92
C PRO A 402 11.29 -3.76 -21.54
N HIS A 403 9.97 -3.64 -21.43
CA HIS A 403 9.32 -3.53 -20.12
C HIS A 403 9.66 -4.76 -19.27
N ILE A 404 9.95 -4.52 -18.00
CA ILE A 404 10.13 -5.56 -16.99
C ILE A 404 8.99 -5.47 -15.98
N SER A 405 8.55 -6.62 -15.47
CA SER A 405 7.59 -6.68 -14.37
C SER A 405 8.06 -5.80 -13.20
N PHE A 406 7.14 -5.02 -12.64
CA PHE A 406 7.45 -4.15 -11.51
C PHE A 406 7.97 -4.93 -10.30
N PHE A 407 7.50 -6.16 -10.08
CA PHE A 407 7.98 -7.02 -8.99
C PHE A 407 9.48 -7.33 -9.09
N LYS A 408 10.03 -7.35 -10.31
CA LYS A 408 11.46 -7.59 -10.56
C LYS A 408 12.35 -6.38 -10.26
N PHE A 409 11.76 -5.20 -10.03
CA PHE A 409 12.51 -4.04 -9.56
C PHE A 409 13.16 -4.34 -8.21
N PHE A 410 12.44 -5.07 -7.34
CA PHE A 410 12.90 -5.41 -5.99
C PHE A 410 13.98 -6.49 -5.95
N GLU A 411 14.49 -6.95 -7.11
CA GLU A 411 15.74 -7.68 -7.14
C GLU A 411 16.96 -6.80 -6.87
N TYR A 412 16.80 -5.48 -6.92
CA TYR A 412 17.84 -4.47 -6.71
C TYR A 412 17.64 -3.72 -5.39
N LYS A 413 18.72 -3.42 -4.68
CA LYS A 413 18.65 -2.71 -3.38
C LYS A 413 18.17 -1.28 -3.50
N TYR A 414 18.48 -0.59 -4.61
CA TYR A 414 18.35 0.86 -4.71
C TYR A 414 17.41 1.21 -5.87
N GLN A 415 16.25 1.78 -5.58
CA GLN A 415 15.26 2.20 -6.57
C GLN A 415 15.37 3.70 -6.80
N VAL A 416 15.69 4.11 -8.02
CA VAL A 416 15.73 5.54 -8.36
C VAL A 416 14.34 5.98 -8.77
N ASP A 417 13.81 7.04 -8.16
CA ASP A 417 12.54 7.65 -8.52
C ASP A 417 12.75 9.06 -9.07
N ILE A 418 12.48 9.21 -10.36
CA ILE A 418 12.61 10.47 -11.13
C ILE A 418 11.25 10.76 -11.74
N ASP A 419 10.82 12.00 -11.58
CA ASP A 419 9.59 12.51 -12.14
C ASP A 419 9.47 12.27 -13.66
N GLY A 420 8.23 12.15 -14.11
CA GLY A 420 7.91 12.09 -15.54
C GLY A 420 7.43 13.44 -16.04
N THR A 421 6.26 13.47 -16.66
CA THR A 421 5.54 14.73 -16.93
C THR A 421 5.34 15.51 -15.62
N VAL A 422 4.92 14.80 -14.56
CA VAL A 422 4.75 15.29 -13.18
C VAL A 422 5.34 14.28 -12.19
N ALA A 423 4.89 14.27 -10.93
CA ALA A 423 5.28 13.27 -9.94
C ALA A 423 5.18 11.84 -10.50
N ALA A 424 6.10 10.98 -10.08
CA ALA A 424 6.17 9.62 -10.58
C ALA A 424 5.22 8.70 -9.80
N TYR A 425 4.07 8.36 -10.39
CA TYR A 425 3.04 7.53 -9.74
C TYR A 425 3.48 6.10 -9.39
N ARG A 426 4.72 5.72 -9.71
CA ARG A 426 5.34 4.47 -9.22
C ARG A 426 5.81 4.57 -7.77
N PHE A 427 6.01 5.78 -7.23
CA PHE A 427 6.59 6.00 -5.92
C PHE A 427 5.85 5.28 -4.77
N PRO A 428 4.49 5.29 -4.68
CA PRO A 428 3.81 4.52 -3.62
C PRO A 428 4.15 3.02 -3.67
N TYR A 429 4.26 2.43 -4.86
CA TYR A 429 4.62 1.02 -5.02
C TYR A 429 6.10 0.76 -4.74
N LEU A 430 7.00 1.69 -5.08
CA LEU A 430 8.41 1.59 -4.70
C LEU A 430 8.57 1.61 -3.17
N LEU A 431 7.81 2.48 -2.48
CA LEU A 431 7.76 2.51 -1.03
C LEU A 431 7.21 1.20 -0.46
N ALA A 432 6.13 0.65 -1.03
CA ALA A 432 5.54 -0.61 -0.56
C ALA A 432 6.46 -1.83 -0.67
N GLY A 433 7.49 -1.76 -1.53
CA GLY A 433 8.54 -2.77 -1.60
C GLY A 433 9.51 -2.74 -0.42
N ASP A 434 10.57 -3.55 -0.49
CA ASP A 434 11.59 -3.69 0.56
C ASP A 434 12.98 -3.19 0.12
N SER A 435 13.02 -2.37 -0.94
CA SER A 435 14.23 -1.74 -1.47
C SER A 435 14.30 -0.27 -1.05
N LEU A 436 15.51 0.28 -0.93
CA LEU A 436 15.71 1.69 -0.60
C LEU A 436 15.33 2.57 -1.79
N VAL A 437 14.41 3.51 -1.57
CA VAL A 437 14.02 4.48 -2.60
C VAL A 437 14.88 5.74 -2.50
N PHE A 438 15.44 6.14 -3.65
CA PHE A 438 16.05 7.44 -3.86
C PHE A 438 15.04 8.32 -4.58
N LYS A 439 14.61 9.42 -3.97
CA LYS A 439 13.59 10.31 -4.54
C LYS A 439 14.21 11.60 -5.00
N GLN A 440 13.97 11.95 -6.27
CA GLN A 440 14.38 13.23 -6.83
C GLN A 440 13.68 14.38 -6.09
N ASN A 441 14.45 15.36 -5.66
CA ASN A 441 13.90 16.63 -5.18
C ASN A 441 13.14 17.29 -6.33
N SER A 442 11.85 17.48 -6.15
CA SER A 442 10.94 17.98 -7.16
C SER A 442 9.88 18.86 -6.52
N LYS A 443 9.42 19.83 -7.30
CA LYS A 443 8.27 20.65 -6.94
C LYS A 443 6.94 19.89 -7.04
N TYR A 444 6.89 18.76 -7.74
CA TYR A 444 5.66 17.99 -7.90
C TYR A 444 5.43 17.06 -6.73
N TYR A 445 4.17 16.98 -6.28
CA TYR A 445 3.77 16.13 -5.18
C TYR A 445 2.45 15.40 -5.43
N GLU A 446 2.35 14.20 -4.86
CA GLU A 446 1.10 13.45 -4.73
C GLU A 446 0.51 13.64 -3.32
N HIS A 447 -0.72 13.16 -3.13
CA HIS A 447 -1.55 13.35 -1.94
C HIS A 447 -0.91 13.02 -0.57
N PHE A 448 0.16 12.21 -0.54
CA PHE A 448 0.82 11.72 0.68
C PHE A 448 2.21 12.33 0.92
N TYR A 449 2.76 13.11 -0.02
CA TYR A 449 4.17 13.53 0.04
C TYR A 449 4.47 14.42 1.26
N LYS A 450 3.51 15.23 1.72
CA LYS A 450 3.67 16.09 2.91
C LYS A 450 3.87 15.33 4.22
N GLU A 451 3.55 14.03 4.26
CA GLU A 451 3.76 13.19 5.45
C GLU A 451 5.05 12.35 5.35
N LEU A 452 5.74 12.42 4.21
CA LEU A 452 7.05 11.81 4.06
C LEU A 452 8.15 12.73 4.58
N GLU A 453 9.24 12.10 4.99
CA GLU A 453 10.38 12.76 5.62
C GLU A 453 11.64 12.24 4.92
N PRO A 454 12.47 13.12 4.33
CA PRO A 454 13.74 12.73 3.73
C PRO A 454 14.66 12.12 4.79
N TRP A 455 15.50 11.17 4.39
CA TRP A 455 16.40 10.38 5.25
C TRP A 455 15.74 9.49 6.30
N LYS A 456 14.41 9.55 6.45
CA LYS A 456 13.62 8.63 7.26
C LYS A 456 12.87 7.61 6.40
N HIS A 457 12.16 8.08 5.38
CA HIS A 457 11.33 7.22 4.52
C HIS A 457 11.99 6.93 3.16
N TYR A 458 12.90 7.79 2.71
CA TYR A 458 13.60 7.69 1.43
C TYR A 458 14.90 8.51 1.47
N VAL A 459 15.82 8.32 0.52
CA VAL A 459 17.01 9.18 0.37
C VAL A 459 16.75 10.26 -0.70
N PRO A 460 16.77 11.56 -0.35
CA PRO A 460 16.62 12.62 -1.34
C PRO A 460 17.90 12.78 -2.18
N PHE A 461 17.72 13.18 -3.44
CA PHE A 461 18.83 13.66 -4.29
C PHE A 461 18.39 14.90 -5.07
N LYS A 462 19.35 15.69 -5.56
CA LYS A 462 19.10 16.96 -6.26
C LYS A 462 18.31 16.75 -7.55
N ARG A 463 17.53 17.77 -7.90
CA ARG A 463 16.70 17.77 -9.11
C ARG A 463 17.51 17.49 -10.38
N ASP A 464 18.73 17.99 -10.47
CA ASP A 464 19.60 17.83 -11.64
C ASP A 464 20.44 16.54 -11.61
N LEU A 465 20.23 15.64 -10.64
CA LEU A 465 20.96 14.38 -10.43
C LEU A 465 22.45 14.55 -10.08
N SER A 466 22.91 15.77 -9.81
CA SER A 466 24.35 16.05 -9.61
C SER A 466 24.98 15.32 -8.41
N ASP A 467 24.18 14.96 -7.40
CA ASP A 467 24.64 14.21 -6.22
C ASP A 467 24.14 12.75 -6.21
N LEU A 468 23.47 12.27 -7.25
CA LEU A 468 22.87 10.93 -7.26
C LEU A 468 23.93 9.83 -7.05
N VAL A 469 25.08 9.92 -7.72
CA VAL A 469 26.18 8.95 -7.57
C VAL A 469 26.70 8.90 -6.13
N GLU A 470 26.89 10.08 -5.50
CA GLU A 470 27.29 10.20 -4.10
C GLU A 470 26.27 9.53 -3.17
N LYS A 471 24.96 9.76 -3.39
CA LYS A 471 23.90 9.15 -2.58
C LYS A 471 23.86 7.62 -2.71
N ILE A 472 24.06 7.08 -3.92
CA ILE A 472 24.17 5.63 -4.11
C ILE A 472 25.40 5.07 -3.39
N GLN A 473 26.56 5.73 -3.50
CA GLN A 473 27.77 5.32 -2.79
C GLN A 473 27.61 5.37 -1.26
N TRP A 474 26.92 6.40 -0.74
CA TRP A 474 26.58 6.48 0.68
C TRP A 474 25.77 5.25 1.12
N ALA A 475 24.74 4.85 0.36
CA ALA A 475 23.92 3.69 0.75
C ALA A 475 24.67 2.36 0.69
N LYS A 476 25.63 2.22 -0.23
CA LYS A 476 26.54 1.05 -0.27
C LYS A 476 27.43 1.00 0.98
N SER A 477 27.99 2.13 1.36
CA SER A 477 28.86 2.24 2.54
C SER A 477 28.11 2.16 3.87
N ASN A 478 26.78 2.36 3.87
CA ASN A 478 25.92 2.39 5.05
C ASN A 478 24.76 1.39 4.92
N ASP A 479 25.04 0.14 4.54
CA ASP A 479 24.01 -0.84 4.16
C ASP A 479 22.92 -1.07 5.23
N ALA A 480 23.31 -1.13 6.51
CA ALA A 480 22.36 -1.30 7.61
C ALA A 480 21.41 -0.10 7.74
N GLU A 481 21.93 1.11 7.60
CA GLU A 481 21.14 2.34 7.67
C GLU A 481 20.24 2.49 6.44
N ALA A 482 20.77 2.15 5.25
CA ALA A 482 19.99 2.05 4.02
C ALA A 482 18.80 1.08 4.16
N GLN A 483 19.00 -0.08 4.80
CA GLN A 483 17.93 -1.04 5.06
C GLN A 483 16.89 -0.49 6.05
N ILE A 484 17.32 0.24 7.08
CA ILE A 484 16.40 0.87 8.06
C ILE A 484 15.50 1.89 7.35
N ILE A 485 16.07 2.76 6.50
CA ILE A 485 15.29 3.73 5.71
C ILE A 485 14.30 3.01 4.79
N ALA A 486 14.75 1.97 4.07
CA ALA A 486 13.89 1.17 3.20
C ALA A 486 12.69 0.58 3.96
N ARG A 487 12.94 -0.07 5.10
CA ARG A 487 11.87 -0.64 5.96
C ARG A 487 10.94 0.42 6.53
N THR A 488 11.46 1.60 6.84
CA THR A 488 10.67 2.70 7.38
C THR A 488 9.75 3.30 6.30
N GLY A 489 10.24 3.45 5.07
CA GLY A 489 9.41 3.80 3.91
C GLY A 489 8.33 2.76 3.60
N GLN A 490 8.68 1.47 3.70
CA GLN A 490 7.72 0.37 3.55
C GLN A 490 6.61 0.41 4.60
N LYS A 491 6.99 0.62 5.85
CA LYS A 491 6.05 0.76 6.95
C LYS A 491 5.12 1.96 6.73
N PHE A 492 5.65 3.10 6.27
CA PHE A 492 4.81 4.24 5.90
C PHE A 492 3.77 3.85 4.85
N ALA A 493 4.16 3.16 3.77
CA ALA A 493 3.18 2.73 2.77
C ALA A 493 2.10 1.80 3.36
N GLN A 494 2.49 0.85 4.23
CA GLN A 494 1.56 -0.07 4.91
C GLN A 494 0.56 0.62 5.83
N GLU A 495 0.93 1.76 6.41
CA GLU A 495 0.10 2.49 7.39
C GLU A 495 -0.70 3.66 6.79
N ASN A 496 -0.41 4.05 5.54
CA ASN A 496 -0.91 5.29 4.95
C ASN A 496 -1.43 5.15 3.51
N LEU A 497 -1.10 4.08 2.78
CA LEU A 497 -1.33 3.96 1.34
C LEU A 497 -2.01 2.64 0.93
N MET A 498 -2.55 1.88 1.88
CA MET A 498 -3.26 0.65 1.56
C MET A 498 -4.66 0.96 0.97
N PRO A 499 -5.36 -0.02 0.35
CA PRO A 499 -6.68 0.22 -0.25
C PRO A 499 -7.67 0.96 0.67
N GLN A 500 -7.65 0.65 1.96
CA GLN A 500 -8.47 1.33 2.97
C GLN A 500 -8.15 2.83 3.07
N ASP A 501 -6.87 3.20 3.06
CA ASP A 501 -6.40 4.58 3.18
C ASP A 501 -6.79 5.42 1.97
N VAL A 502 -6.74 4.83 0.77
CA VAL A 502 -7.18 5.49 -0.48
C VAL A 502 -8.66 5.86 -0.41
N PHE A 503 -9.51 4.94 0.04
CA PHE A 503 -10.94 5.23 0.27
C PHE A 503 -11.14 6.31 1.35
N CYS A 504 -10.40 6.22 2.45
CA CYS A 504 -10.47 7.20 3.54
C CYS A 504 -10.08 8.60 3.09
N TYR A 505 -9.00 8.76 2.33
CA TYR A 505 -8.55 10.07 1.85
C TYR A 505 -9.62 10.73 0.98
N HIS A 506 -10.17 10.01 0.00
CA HIS A 506 -11.25 10.52 -0.85
C HIS A 506 -12.47 10.95 -0.03
N ALA A 507 -12.94 10.09 0.89
CA ALA A 507 -14.12 10.40 1.69
C ALA A 507 -13.92 11.59 2.64
N VAL A 508 -12.75 11.71 3.27
CA VAL A 508 -12.42 12.87 4.12
C VAL A 508 -12.31 14.14 3.28
N LEU A 509 -11.65 14.09 2.13
CA LEU A 509 -11.53 15.23 1.23
C LEU A 509 -12.91 15.74 0.77
N PHE A 510 -13.79 14.84 0.34
CA PHE A 510 -15.14 15.21 -0.10
C PHE A 510 -16.00 15.78 1.04
N LYS A 511 -15.89 15.20 2.25
CA LYS A 511 -16.55 15.74 3.44
C LYS A 511 -16.07 17.17 3.74
N GLU A 512 -14.76 17.37 3.85
CA GLU A 512 -14.18 18.67 4.20
C GLU A 512 -14.38 19.72 3.09
N TRP A 513 -14.42 19.28 1.83
CA TRP A 513 -14.77 20.14 0.71
C TRP A 513 -16.23 20.60 0.75
N SER A 514 -17.17 19.68 1.01
CA SER A 514 -18.60 20.02 1.05
C SER A 514 -18.93 21.11 2.09
N ASN A 515 -18.21 21.13 3.20
CA ASN A 515 -18.37 22.14 4.26
C ASN A 515 -17.96 23.57 3.84
N ARG A 516 -17.24 23.71 2.72
CA ARG A 516 -16.72 25.00 2.22
C ARG A 516 -17.64 25.64 1.19
N LEU A 517 -18.58 24.88 0.64
CA LEU A 517 -19.54 25.38 -0.33
C LEU A 517 -20.58 26.26 0.39
N THR A 518 -20.72 27.51 -0.06
CA THR A 518 -21.69 28.46 0.55
C THR A 518 -23.06 28.41 -0.11
N GLU A 519 -23.14 27.84 -1.31
CA GLU A 519 -24.38 27.75 -2.10
C GLU A 519 -24.98 26.36 -2.00
N LYS A 520 -26.30 26.29 -2.17
CA LYS A 520 -26.99 25.00 -2.32
C LYS A 520 -26.54 24.35 -3.62
N VAL A 521 -26.10 23.11 -3.53
CA VAL A 521 -25.69 22.31 -4.70
C VAL A 521 -26.93 21.91 -5.50
N GLU A 522 -26.91 22.22 -6.79
CA GLU A 522 -27.96 21.94 -7.75
C GLU A 522 -27.36 21.32 -9.02
N VAL A 523 -28.09 20.42 -9.67
CA VAL A 523 -27.65 19.78 -10.92
C VAL A 523 -27.86 20.76 -12.08
N GLY A 524 -26.77 21.22 -12.69
CA GLY A 524 -26.82 22.17 -13.80
C GLY A 524 -27.39 21.58 -15.10
N GLY A 525 -27.95 22.46 -15.94
CA GLY A 525 -28.48 22.08 -17.25
C GLY A 525 -27.44 21.43 -18.17
N GLY A 526 -27.77 20.27 -18.73
CA GLY A 526 -26.92 19.52 -19.66
C GLY A 526 -25.78 18.75 -18.99
N MET A 527 -25.84 18.50 -17.68
CA MET A 527 -24.99 17.50 -17.03
C MET A 527 -25.50 16.09 -17.33
N GLU A 528 -24.58 15.19 -17.65
CA GLU A 528 -24.81 13.76 -17.84
C GLU A 528 -24.96 13.09 -16.47
N HIS A 529 -26.01 12.28 -16.28
CA HIS A 529 -26.09 11.38 -15.12
C HIS A 529 -25.08 10.24 -15.31
N VAL A 530 -24.18 10.07 -14.36
CA VAL A 530 -23.22 8.98 -14.34
C VAL A 530 -23.88 7.80 -13.65
N ALA A 531 -24.47 6.91 -14.45
CA ALA A 531 -25.14 5.74 -13.93
C ALA A 531 -24.14 4.78 -13.24
N GLN A 532 -24.60 4.11 -12.17
CA GLN A 532 -23.91 2.94 -11.65
C GLN A 532 -23.74 1.91 -12.78
N PRO A 533 -22.61 1.18 -12.84
CA PRO A 533 -22.39 0.16 -13.86
C PRO A 533 -23.59 -0.77 -13.98
N ALA A 534 -23.98 -1.11 -15.21
CA ALA A 534 -25.11 -1.98 -15.47
C ALA A 534 -24.96 -3.32 -14.74
N PRO A 535 -26.06 -3.98 -14.39
CA PRO A 535 -26.04 -5.22 -13.63
C PRO A 535 -25.76 -6.46 -14.52
N ASP A 536 -25.08 -6.30 -15.65
CA ASP A 536 -24.67 -7.36 -16.57
C ASP A 536 -23.55 -8.26 -15.98
N LYS A 537 -23.06 -7.95 -14.77
CA LYS A 537 -22.32 -8.88 -13.93
C LYS A 537 -23.30 -9.54 -12.93
N PRO A 538 -23.23 -10.87 -12.66
CA PRO A 538 -24.24 -11.64 -11.91
C PRO A 538 -24.42 -11.29 -10.41
N TYR A 539 -23.97 -10.13 -9.96
CA TYR A 539 -23.89 -9.71 -8.55
C TYR A 539 -25.22 -9.14 -8.00
N MET A 540 -26.35 -9.70 -8.41
CA MET A 540 -27.67 -9.07 -8.28
C MET A 540 -28.37 -9.23 -6.92
N ASP A 541 -27.80 -9.92 -5.94
CA ASP A 541 -28.44 -10.05 -4.62
C ASP A 541 -27.92 -9.01 -3.64
N CYS A 542 -28.33 -7.76 -3.85
CA CYS A 542 -28.08 -6.66 -2.93
C CYS A 542 -29.39 -6.26 -2.25
N ASN A 543 -29.78 -7.00 -1.21
CA ASN A 543 -30.83 -6.56 -0.29
C ASN A 543 -30.19 -5.71 0.81
N CYS A 544 -30.43 -4.40 0.79
CA CYS A 544 -29.80 -3.49 1.74
C CYS A 544 -30.52 -3.53 3.10
N HIS A 545 -29.86 -4.10 4.11
CA HIS A 545 -30.39 -4.22 5.48
C HIS A 545 -30.01 -3.04 6.37
N ARG A 546 -29.25 -2.07 5.85
CA ARG A 546 -28.98 -0.81 6.56
C ARG A 546 -30.27 -0.01 6.51
N SER A 547 -31.12 -0.21 7.51
CA SER A 547 -32.48 0.34 7.56
C SER A 547 -32.48 1.83 7.24
N TYR A 548 -33.31 2.25 6.30
CA TYR A 548 -33.85 3.61 6.29
C TYR A 548 -34.72 3.78 7.54
N LYS A 549 -34.12 3.91 8.73
CA LYS A 549 -34.83 4.52 9.84
C LYS A 549 -35.07 5.97 9.40
N THR A 550 -36.26 6.21 8.84
CA THR A 550 -36.93 7.47 8.97
C THR A 550 -36.99 7.72 10.47
N ASP A 551 -36.36 8.79 10.93
CA ASP A 551 -36.74 9.36 12.21
C ASP A 551 -38.21 9.75 12.05
N LYS A 552 -39.11 8.83 12.38
CA LYS A 552 -40.46 9.20 12.76
C LYS A 552 -40.25 10.09 13.97
N VAL A 553 -40.33 11.39 13.73
CA VAL A 553 -40.71 12.37 14.73
C VAL A 553 -42.01 11.83 15.32
N ILE A 554 -41.89 11.07 16.41
CA ILE A 554 -43.00 10.83 17.30
C ILE A 554 -43.26 12.22 17.87
N GLY A 555 -44.27 12.88 17.32
CA GLY A 555 -44.80 14.11 17.86
C GLY A 555 -45.22 13.82 19.30
N LEU A 556 -44.32 14.14 20.23
CA LEU A 556 -44.68 14.33 21.61
C LEU A 556 -45.57 15.57 21.62
N ASN A 557 -46.87 15.30 21.71
CA ASN A 557 -47.88 16.25 22.15
C ASN A 557 -47.33 16.96 23.40
N THR A 558 -46.95 18.22 23.24
CA THR A 558 -46.78 19.16 24.34
C THR A 558 -48.16 19.35 24.98
N ARG A 559 -48.45 18.58 26.04
CA ARG A 559 -49.35 19.05 27.08
C ARG A 559 -48.51 19.70 28.16
N GLN A 560 -48.73 21.01 28.24
CA GLN A 560 -48.35 21.91 29.30
C GLN A 560 -49.20 21.56 30.52
N GLU A 561 -48.52 21.39 31.66
CA GLU A 561 -48.98 21.21 33.05
C GLU A 561 -48.00 20.18 33.66
N ASP A 562 -47.39 20.31 34.82
CA ASP A 562 -47.15 21.35 35.81
C ASP A 562 -46.28 20.65 36.88
N LEU A 563 -45.65 21.40 37.79
CA LEU A 563 -45.07 20.93 39.08
C LEU A 563 -43.66 20.31 39.10
N ASN A 564 -42.70 21.17 39.47
CA ASN A 564 -41.81 21.07 40.65
C ASN A 564 -41.53 19.69 41.26
N ILE A 565 -40.23 19.37 41.40
CA ILE A 565 -39.47 18.91 42.59
C ILE A 565 -38.05 18.59 42.05
N ARG A 566 -37.04 19.45 42.26
CA ARG A 566 -36.06 19.48 43.36
C ARG A 566 -35.33 18.16 43.67
N ASP A 567 -34.01 18.30 43.67
CA ASP A 567 -32.98 17.60 44.46
C ASP A 567 -32.33 16.30 43.90
N GLU A 568 -31.02 16.46 43.63
CA GLU A 568 -29.88 15.61 44.01
C GLU A 568 -29.83 14.13 43.55
N LEU A 569 -28.93 13.86 42.58
CA LEU A 569 -27.73 13.00 42.74
C LEU A 569 -26.85 13.04 41.47
#